data_AF-A0A316SDB6-F1
#
_entry.id   AF-A0A316SDB6-F1
#
_cell.length_a   1.000
_cell.length_b   1.000
_cell.length_c   1.000
_cell.angle_alpha   90.00
_cell.angle_beta   90.00
_cell.angle_gamma   90.00
#
_symmetry.space_group_name_H-M   'P 1'
#
loop_
_entity.id
_entity.type
_entity.pdbx_description
1 polymer ?
#
loop_
_entity_poly.entity_id
_entity_poly.type
_entity_poly.pdbx_seq_one_letter_code
_entity_poly.pdbx_strand_id
1 'polypeptide(L)'
;MNEISKIKNKAEFHAITSVPCFEFWLLLHFCCKAKPFRSVKGKSAAEQVVCELQNYIPRYKKGDKNTFELTKSNLNQAIKHAKIVNDEAKKVGTDNPSTMVVDLVETLISLSPLNKESSS
;
A
#
# COMPACT_ATOMS: atom_id res chain seq x y z
N MET A 1 -15.15 -20.31 -45.04
CA MET A 1 -13.91 -20.69 -44.33
C MET A 1 -13.71 -19.62 -43.25
N ASN A 2 -13.88 -19.98 -41.98
CA ASN A 2 -13.87 -19.05 -40.85
C ASN A 2 -12.46 -18.56 -40.54
N GLU A 3 -12.23 -17.25 -40.56
CA GLU A 3 -11.11 -16.64 -39.82
C GLU A 3 -11.67 -15.88 -38.63
N ILE A 4 -11.66 -16.53 -37.46
CA ILE A 4 -11.84 -15.85 -36.18
C ILE A 4 -10.52 -15.13 -35.91
N SER A 5 -10.52 -13.80 -36.10
CA SER A 5 -9.40 -12.94 -35.77
C SER A 5 -9.02 -13.12 -34.29
N LYS A 6 -7.80 -13.61 -34.04
CA LYS A 6 -7.23 -13.74 -32.70
C LYS A 6 -7.07 -12.35 -32.08
N ILE A 7 -8.05 -11.92 -31.29
CA ILE A 7 -7.91 -10.75 -30.40
C ILE A 7 -6.87 -11.13 -29.34
N LYS A 8 -5.61 -10.75 -29.56
CA LYS A 8 -4.57 -10.77 -28.52
C LYS A 8 -4.84 -9.59 -27.59
N ASN A 9 -5.71 -9.77 -26.60
CA ASN A 9 -5.75 -8.88 -25.44
C ASN A 9 -4.43 -9.04 -24.68
N LYS A 10 -3.43 -8.18 -24.98
CA LYS A 10 -2.22 -8.08 -24.17
C LYS A 10 -2.60 -7.44 -22.84
N ALA A 11 -2.67 -8.24 -21.79
CA ALA A 11 -2.75 -7.72 -20.42
C ALA A 11 -1.39 -7.11 -20.04
N GLU A 12 -1.40 -5.89 -19.53
CA GLU A 12 -0.21 -5.23 -18.97
C GLU A 12 -0.13 -5.50 -17.47
N PHE A 13 1.02 -6.01 -17.01
CA PHE A 13 1.25 -6.29 -15.60
C PHE A 13 2.08 -5.18 -14.97
N HIS A 14 1.54 -4.56 -13.92
CA HIS A 14 2.22 -3.53 -13.14
C HIS A 14 2.57 -4.09 -11.75
N ALA A 15 3.85 -4.05 -11.39
CA ALA A 15 4.30 -4.47 -10.07
C ALA A 15 4.05 -3.35 -9.05
N ILE A 16 3.47 -3.70 -7.90
CA ILE A 16 3.18 -2.77 -6.79
C ILE A 16 3.90 -3.21 -5.52
N THR A 17 5.13 -2.74 -5.34
CA THR A 17 5.96 -3.13 -4.20
C THR A 17 5.61 -2.35 -2.93
N SER A 18 5.80 -2.97 -1.77
CA SER A 18 5.75 -2.31 -0.47
C SER A 18 6.95 -2.77 0.35
N VAL A 19 7.84 -1.86 0.68
CA VAL A 19 9.14 -2.12 1.29
C VAL A 19 9.15 -1.58 2.73
N PRO A 20 9.49 -2.42 3.73
CA PRO A 20 9.98 -3.80 3.60
C PRO A 20 8.89 -4.86 3.40
N CYS A 21 7.62 -4.54 3.63
CA CYS A 21 6.51 -5.49 3.48
C CYS A 21 5.16 -4.79 3.29
N PHE A 22 4.11 -5.56 2.98
CA PHE A 22 2.74 -5.06 2.83
C PHE A 22 2.22 -4.36 4.09
N GLU A 23 2.58 -4.84 5.29
CA GLU A 23 2.12 -4.25 6.55
C GLU A 23 2.57 -2.80 6.74
N PHE A 24 3.57 -2.34 5.96
CA PHE A 24 3.94 -0.94 5.95
C PHE A 24 2.80 -0.04 5.46
N TRP A 25 2.05 -0.47 4.42
CA TRP A 25 0.85 0.23 3.97
C TRP A 25 -0.18 0.36 5.11
N LEU A 26 -0.39 -0.70 5.89
CA LEU A 26 -1.32 -0.68 7.03
C LEU A 26 -0.86 0.30 8.13
N LEU A 27 0.43 0.35 8.42
CA LEU A 27 1.01 1.29 9.39
C LEU A 27 0.74 2.76 9.00
N LEU A 28 0.78 3.06 7.71
CA LEU A 28 0.54 4.41 7.20
C LEU A 28 -0.89 4.92 7.43
N HIS A 29 -1.87 4.06 7.72
CA HIS A 29 -3.19 4.51 8.17
C HIS A 29 -3.17 5.23 9.53
N PHE A 30 -2.10 5.07 10.31
CA PHE A 30 -2.01 5.61 11.68
C PHE A 30 -0.90 6.63 11.84
N CYS A 31 0.23 6.47 11.16
CA CYS A 31 1.35 7.40 11.27
C CYS A 31 2.16 7.54 9.98
N CYS A 32 2.71 8.74 9.76
CA CYS A 32 3.66 8.99 8.68
C CYS A 32 5.05 8.54 9.12
N LYS A 33 5.63 7.54 8.45
CA LYS A 33 6.92 6.95 8.85
C LYS A 33 7.87 6.81 7.67
N ALA A 34 8.79 7.77 7.53
CA ALA A 34 9.82 7.79 6.48
C ALA A 34 11.18 7.22 6.95
N LYS A 35 11.33 6.88 8.23
CA LYS A 35 12.58 6.31 8.75
C LYS A 35 12.75 4.87 8.23
N PRO A 36 13.91 4.51 7.64
CA PRO A 36 14.16 3.16 7.15
C PRO A 36 14.03 2.09 8.24
N PHE A 37 13.40 0.98 7.90
CA PHE A 37 13.33 -0.20 8.76
C PHE A 37 14.55 -1.09 8.52
N ARG A 38 15.27 -1.44 9.58
CA ARG A 38 16.44 -2.32 9.49
C ARG A 38 16.22 -3.55 10.35
N SER A 39 16.80 -4.66 9.93
CA SER A 39 16.90 -5.83 10.79
C SER A 39 17.74 -5.48 12.03
N VAL A 40 17.25 -5.89 13.20
CA VAL A 40 17.96 -5.79 14.49
C VAL A 40 17.99 -7.19 15.09
N LYS A 41 18.90 -7.45 16.04
CA LYS A 41 19.14 -8.80 16.58
C LYS A 41 17.81 -9.53 16.93
N GLY A 42 17.49 -10.57 16.14
CA GLY A 42 16.30 -11.41 16.32
C GLY A 42 15.01 -10.95 15.63
N LYS A 43 15.01 -9.85 14.87
CA LYS A 43 13.86 -9.36 14.10
C LYS A 43 14.27 -8.77 12.76
N SER A 44 13.67 -9.26 11.69
CA SER A 44 13.75 -8.69 10.34
C SER A 44 13.12 -7.29 10.25
N ALA A 45 13.46 -6.54 9.21
CA ALA A 45 12.83 -5.25 8.93
C ALA A 45 11.30 -5.34 8.82
N ALA A 46 10.77 -6.41 8.22
CA ALA A 46 9.32 -6.64 8.15
C ALA A 46 8.70 -6.90 9.52
N GLU A 47 9.37 -7.68 10.39
CA GLU A 47 8.92 -7.89 11.77
C GLU A 47 8.97 -6.59 12.59
N GLN A 48 9.90 -5.67 12.31
CA GLN A 48 9.89 -4.34 12.91
C GLN A 48 8.64 -3.54 12.54
N VAL A 49 8.24 -3.55 11.26
CA VAL A 49 6.99 -2.91 10.82
C VAL A 49 5.78 -3.51 11.54
N VAL A 50 5.71 -4.84 11.64
CA VAL A 50 4.63 -5.53 12.38
C VAL A 50 4.63 -5.13 13.87
N CYS A 51 5.80 -5.05 14.51
CA CYS A 51 5.90 -4.59 15.89
C CYS A 51 5.39 -3.16 16.05
N GLU A 52 5.71 -2.25 15.12
CA GLU A 52 5.19 -0.88 15.17
C GLU A 52 3.67 -0.83 14.93
N LEU A 53 3.16 -1.60 13.97
CA LEU A 53 1.73 -1.69 13.68
C LEU A 53 0.92 -2.19 14.88
N GLN A 54 1.49 -3.10 15.68
CA GLN A 54 0.85 -3.62 16.89
C GLN A 54 0.62 -2.57 17.98
N ASN A 55 1.27 -1.40 17.91
CA ASN A 55 0.94 -0.27 18.79
C ASN A 55 -0.42 0.38 18.46
N TYR A 56 -0.91 0.19 17.23
CA TYR A 56 -2.18 0.76 16.73
C TYR A 56 -3.27 -0.30 16.60
N ILE A 57 -2.89 -1.52 16.20
CA ILE A 57 -3.77 -2.68 16.12
C ILE A 57 -3.22 -3.77 17.06
N PRO A 58 -3.60 -3.74 18.35
CA PRO A 58 -3.12 -4.72 19.31
C PRO A 58 -3.40 -6.14 18.85
N ARG A 59 -2.40 -7.01 18.96
CA ARG A 59 -2.46 -8.44 18.56
C ARG A 59 -2.67 -8.66 17.05
N TYR A 60 -2.39 -7.67 16.19
CA TYR A 60 -2.38 -7.86 14.74
C TYR A 60 -1.60 -9.11 14.34
N LYS A 61 -2.20 -9.89 13.43
CA LYS A 61 -1.58 -11.04 12.76
C LYS A 61 -1.79 -10.92 11.26
N LYS A 62 -0.83 -11.43 10.48
CA LYS A 62 -0.96 -11.47 9.02
C LYS A 62 -2.23 -12.24 8.62
N GLY A 63 -2.98 -11.67 7.68
CA GLY A 63 -4.24 -12.24 7.22
C GLY A 63 -5.44 -12.02 8.16
N ASP A 64 -5.35 -11.12 9.13
CA ASP A 64 -6.49 -10.76 9.98
C ASP A 64 -7.61 -10.12 9.15
N LYS A 65 -8.80 -10.73 9.20
CA LYS A 65 -9.99 -10.32 8.45
C LYS A 65 -10.55 -8.97 8.90
N ASN A 66 -10.28 -8.56 10.13
CA ASN A 66 -10.79 -7.29 10.67
C ASN A 66 -9.94 -6.09 10.27
N THR A 67 -8.79 -6.30 9.63
CA THR A 67 -7.85 -5.22 9.28
C THR A 67 -8.54 -4.10 8.48
N PHE A 68 -9.35 -4.44 7.49
CA PHE A 68 -10.03 -3.44 6.65
C PHE A 68 -10.96 -2.52 7.47
N GLU A 69 -11.75 -3.10 8.36
CA GLU A 69 -12.68 -2.36 9.22
C GLU A 69 -11.95 -1.39 10.15
N LEU A 70 -10.77 -1.78 10.61
CA LEU A 70 -9.92 -0.95 11.48
C LEU A 70 -9.20 0.18 10.73
N THR A 71 -8.97 0.02 9.43
CA THR A 71 -8.16 0.97 8.65
C THR A 71 -8.99 1.87 7.72
N LYS A 72 -10.21 1.48 7.34
CA LYS A 72 -11.00 2.15 6.28
C LYS A 72 -11.28 3.63 6.55
N SER A 73 -11.53 4.02 7.79
CA SER A 73 -11.81 5.41 8.17
C SER A 73 -10.60 6.33 7.95
N ASN A 74 -9.39 5.77 7.98
CA ASN A 74 -8.14 6.50 7.84
C ASN A 74 -7.53 6.39 6.43
N LEU A 75 -8.29 5.91 5.44
CA LEU A 75 -7.74 5.67 4.10
C LEU A 75 -7.10 6.92 3.48
N ASN A 76 -7.74 8.09 3.61
CA ASN A 76 -7.18 9.36 3.12
C ASN A 76 -5.84 9.71 3.78
N GLN A 77 -5.66 9.36 5.06
CA GLN A 77 -4.38 9.56 5.76
C GLN A 77 -3.31 8.61 5.23
N ALA A 78 -3.64 7.34 4.99
CA ALA A 78 -2.71 6.39 4.39
C ALA A 78 -2.20 6.85 3.02
N ILE A 79 -3.10 7.34 2.16
CA ILE A 79 -2.76 7.92 0.85
C ILE A 79 -1.80 9.10 1.02
N LYS A 80 -2.14 10.06 1.90
CA LYS A 80 -1.30 11.23 2.16
C LYS A 80 0.09 10.83 2.68
N HIS A 81 0.15 9.94 3.66
CA HIS A 81 1.41 9.50 4.26
C HIS A 81 2.26 8.70 3.27
N ALA A 82 1.66 7.85 2.44
CA ALA A 82 2.37 7.09 1.41
C ALA A 82 3.04 8.03 0.39
N LYS A 83 2.33 9.07 -0.08
CA LYS A 83 2.90 10.08 -0.98
C LYS A 83 4.10 10.80 -0.36
N ILE A 84 3.94 11.27 0.88
CA ILE A 84 5.04 11.93 1.62
C ILE A 84 6.24 10.99 1.75
N VAL A 85 6.04 9.75 2.21
CA VAL A 85 7.13 8.79 2.39
C VAL A 85 7.81 8.44 1.07
N ASN A 86 7.06 8.18 0.01
CA ASN A 86 7.62 7.85 -1.30
C ASN A 86 8.42 9.03 -1.88
N ASP A 87 7.95 10.26 -1.70
CA ASP A 87 8.67 11.46 -2.12
C ASP A 87 9.99 11.61 -1.35
N GLU A 88 9.98 11.39 -0.03
CA GLU A 88 11.20 11.42 0.79
C GLU A 88 12.17 10.31 0.39
N ALA A 89 11.66 9.08 0.17
CA ALA A 89 12.46 7.94 -0.27
C ALA A 89 13.15 8.23 -1.63
N LYS A 90 12.40 8.83 -2.57
CA LYS A 90 12.93 9.28 -3.86
C LYS A 90 14.01 10.35 -3.72
N LYS A 91 13.82 11.35 -2.85
CA LYS A 91 14.82 12.43 -2.62
C LYS A 91 16.16 11.90 -2.13
N VAL A 92 16.14 10.85 -1.30
CA VAL A 92 17.36 10.27 -0.71
C VAL A 92 17.86 9.02 -1.44
N GLY A 93 17.22 8.64 -2.56
CA GLY A 93 17.64 7.51 -3.37
C GLY A 93 17.48 6.14 -2.69
N THR A 94 16.44 5.96 -1.87
CA THR A 94 16.11 4.70 -1.20
C THR A 94 14.71 4.23 -1.57
N ASP A 95 14.42 2.95 -1.37
CA ASP A 95 13.09 2.36 -1.41
C ASP A 95 12.59 1.97 0.00
N ASN A 96 13.38 2.18 1.06
CA ASN A 96 13.06 1.77 2.42
C ASN A 96 12.86 2.99 3.36
N PRO A 97 11.64 3.24 3.86
CA PRO A 97 10.40 2.56 3.49
C PRO A 97 9.73 3.21 2.27
N SER A 98 8.95 2.45 1.52
CA SER A 98 8.11 2.95 0.41
C SER A 98 6.96 2.00 0.12
N THR A 99 5.91 2.48 -0.53
CA THR A 99 4.81 1.62 -0.96
C THR A 99 4.07 2.15 -2.18
N MET A 100 3.94 1.31 -3.21
CA MET A 100 3.14 1.56 -4.41
C MET A 100 1.69 1.09 -4.25
N VAL A 101 1.31 0.61 -3.06
CA VAL A 101 -0.10 0.26 -2.77
C VAL A 101 -1.00 1.49 -2.89
N VAL A 102 -0.45 2.70 -2.66
CA VAL A 102 -1.16 3.96 -2.89
C VAL A 102 -1.64 4.08 -4.34
N ASP A 103 -0.83 3.72 -5.33
CA ASP A 103 -1.18 3.82 -6.75
C ASP A 103 -2.32 2.86 -7.10
N LEU A 104 -2.26 1.63 -6.57
CA LEU A 104 -3.36 0.66 -6.71
C LEU A 104 -4.65 1.21 -6.11
N VAL A 105 -4.60 1.72 -4.88
CA VAL A 105 -5.80 2.17 -4.17
C VAL A 105 -6.41 3.40 -4.83
N GLU A 106 -5.59 4.38 -5.24
CA GLU A 106 -6.09 5.55 -5.99
C GLU A 106 -6.70 5.14 -7.34
N THR A 107 -6.12 4.15 -8.02
CA THR A 107 -6.70 3.58 -9.24
C THR A 107 -8.05 2.92 -8.96
N LEU A 108 -8.17 2.12 -7.91
CA LEU A 108 -9.46 1.49 -7.54
C LEU A 108 -10.52 2.53 -7.15
N ILE A 109 -10.13 3.59 -6.44
CA ILE A 109 -11.03 4.70 -6.09
C ILE A 109 -11.52 5.42 -7.35
N SER A 110 -10.63 5.71 -8.31
CA SER A 110 -11.02 6.41 -9.55
C SER A 110 -11.95 5.57 -10.45
N LEU A 111 -11.83 4.25 -10.38
CA LEU A 111 -12.72 3.30 -11.07
C LEU A 111 -14.07 3.11 -10.37
N SER A 112 -14.20 3.52 -9.11
CA SER A 112 -15.42 3.35 -8.33
C SER A 112 -16.59 4.11 -8.96
N PRO A 113 -17.76 3.46 -9.20
CA PRO A 113 -18.92 4.10 -9.81
C PRO A 113 -19.41 5.34 -9.05
N LEU A 114 -19.16 5.39 -7.74
CA LEU A 114 -19.57 6.48 -6.86
C LEU A 114 -18.91 7.83 -7.20
N ASN A 115 -17.80 7.83 -7.95
CA ASN A 115 -17.11 9.04 -8.39
C ASN A 115 -17.57 9.53 -9.77
N LYS A 116 -18.48 8.82 -10.45
CA LYS A 116 -18.98 9.19 -11.79
C LYS A 116 -20.18 10.13 -11.78
N GLU A 117 -20.88 10.27 -10.64
CA GLU A 117 -22.08 11.11 -10.50
C GLU A 117 -21.78 12.58 -10.11
N SER A 118 -20.53 12.93 -9.85
CA SER A 118 -20.10 14.29 -9.47
C SER A 118 -19.43 15.06 -10.62
N SER A 119 -19.55 14.57 -11.86
CA SER A 119 -19.00 15.20 -13.07
C SER A 119 -20.01 15.28 -14.21
N SER A 120 -21.30 15.36 -13.90
CA SER A 120 -22.39 15.63 -14.86
C SER A 120 -23.15 16.89 -14.47
#